data_AF-A0A963NKY7-F1
#
_entry.id   AF-A0A963NKY7-F1
#
_cell.length_a   1.000
_cell.length_b   1.000
_cell.length_c   1.000
_cell.angle_alpha   90.00
_cell.angle_beta   90.00
_cell.angle_gamma   90.00
#
_symmetry.space_group_name_H-M   'P 1'
#
loop_
_entity.id
_entity.type
_entity.pdbx_description
1 polymer ?
#
loop_
_entity_poly.entity_id
_entity_poly.type
_entity_poly.pdbx_seq_one_letter_code
_entity_poly.pdbx_strand_id
1 'polypeptide(L)' 'MNTLPLGQSDLHVTPICLGTMTFGEQVDEASAHAMLDRAAERGINFIDTAEMYAVPARAETYGATETILGNWFAQRPG' A
#
# COMPACT_ATOMS: atom_id res chain seq x y z
N MET A 1 -4.84 -2.17 17.33
CA MET A 1 -6.08 -2.10 16.52
C MET A 1 -6.71 -3.48 16.52
N ASN A 2 -8.04 -3.61 16.61
CA ASN A 2 -8.68 -4.92 16.54
C ASN A 2 -8.70 -5.41 15.08
N THR A 3 -8.32 -6.65 14.84
CA THR A 3 -8.33 -7.29 13.51
C THR A 3 -9.55 -8.20 13.35
N LEU A 4 -9.92 -8.47 12.10
CA LEU A 4 -11.05 -9.31 11.71
C LEU A 4 -10.56 -10.40 10.72
N PRO A 5 -11.18 -11.60 10.69
CA PRO A 5 -10.81 -12.63 9.73
C PRO A 5 -11.15 -12.19 8.30
N LEU A 6 -10.26 -12.51 7.35
CA LEU A 6 -10.50 -12.28 5.93
C LEU A 6 -11.28 -13.46 5.33
N GLY A 7 -12.60 -13.33 5.31
CA GLY A 7 -13.49 -14.38 4.84
C GLY A 7 -13.42 -15.63 5.72
N GLN A 8 -13.13 -16.79 5.10
CA GLN A 8 -12.96 -18.07 5.80
C GLN A 8 -11.49 -18.47 5.99
N SER A 9 -10.55 -17.56 5.70
CA SER A 9 -9.11 -17.83 5.85
C SER A 9 -8.61 -17.56 7.27
N ASP A 10 -7.41 -18.04 7.57
CA ASP A 10 -6.71 -17.75 8.84
C ASP A 10 -6.12 -16.32 8.89
N LEU A 11 -6.19 -15.55 7.80
CA LEU A 11 -5.67 -14.20 7.75
C LEU A 11 -6.52 -13.25 8.59
N HIS A 12 -5.87 -12.44 9.40
CA HIS A 12 -6.51 -11.40 10.23
C HIS A 12 -6.06 -10.02 9.77
N VAL A 13 -7.00 -9.23 9.25
CA VAL A 13 -6.74 -7.91 8.68
C VAL A 13 -7.37 -6.81 9.54
N THR A 14 -6.83 -5.59 9.46
CA THR A 14 -7.49 -4.43 10.05
C THR A 14 -8.79 -4.11 9.32
N PRO A 15 -9.81 -3.54 10.01
CA PRO A 15 -11.08 -3.14 9.38
C PRO A 15 -10.91 -2.00 8.36
N ILE A 16 -9.73 -1.38 8.31
CA ILE A 16 -9.34 -0.36 7.35
C ILE A 16 -8.21 -0.93 6.51
N CYS A 17 -8.34 -0.82 5.18
CA CYS A 17 -7.31 -1.11 4.20
C CYS A 17 -6.74 0.21 3.65
N LEU A 18 -5.42 0.28 3.48
CA LEU A 18 -4.77 1.38 2.78
C LEU A 18 -4.73 1.07 1.27
N GLY A 19 -5.60 1.72 0.50
CA GLY A 19 -5.51 1.72 -0.96
C GLY A 19 -4.40 2.65 -1.47
N THR A 20 -3.72 2.25 -2.54
CA THR A 20 -2.46 2.89 -2.99
C THR A 20 -2.49 3.41 -4.42
N MET A 21 -3.65 3.42 -5.09
CA MET A 21 -3.79 3.74 -6.51
C MET A 21 -3.25 5.11 -6.96
N THR A 22 -3.00 6.04 -6.03
CA THR A 22 -2.50 7.39 -6.32
C THR A 22 -0.98 7.51 -6.24
N PHE A 23 -0.28 6.48 -5.73
CA PHE A 23 1.16 6.50 -5.51
C PHE A 23 1.90 6.38 -6.83
N GLY A 24 2.72 7.37 -7.17
CA GLY A 24 3.42 7.47 -8.46
C GLY A 24 2.73 8.36 -9.49
N GLU A 25 1.55 8.92 -9.16
CA GLU A 25 0.85 9.91 -10.00
C GLU A 25 0.56 11.19 -9.22
N GLN A 26 -0.39 11.12 -8.29
CA GLN A 26 -0.83 12.27 -7.49
C GLN A 26 -0.03 12.40 -6.19
N VAL A 27 0.57 11.30 -5.75
CA VAL A 27 1.36 11.19 -4.53
C VAL A 27 2.75 10.73 -4.93
N ASP A 28 3.76 11.56 -4.66
CA ASP A 28 5.16 11.19 -4.86
C ASP A 28 5.60 10.08 -3.89
N GLU A 29 6.74 9.45 -4.17
CA GLU A 29 7.24 8.31 -3.39
C GLU A 29 7.50 8.66 -1.92
N ALA A 30 8.05 9.86 -1.63
CA ALA A 30 8.34 10.27 -0.26
C ALA A 30 7.05 10.44 0.56
N SER A 31 6.02 11.03 -0.05
CA SER A 31 4.70 11.19 0.55
C SER A 31 4.00 9.85 0.73
N ALA A 32 4.11 8.94 -0.26
CA ALA A 32 3.60 7.58 -0.16
C ALA A 32 4.26 6.81 1.00
N HIS A 33 5.58 6.91 1.15
CA HIS A 33 6.32 6.31 2.26
C HIS A 33 5.89 6.87 3.61
N ALA A 34 5.66 8.18 3.72
CA ALA A 34 5.13 8.80 4.94
C ALA A 34 3.71 8.30 5.27
N MET A 35 2.86 8.08 4.27
CA MET A 35 1.53 7.49 4.46
C MET A 35 1.61 6.03 4.92
N LEU A 36 2.52 5.24 4.35
CA LEU A 36 2.77 3.84 4.72
C LEU A 36 3.31 3.73 6.16
N ASP A 37 4.29 4.57 6.52
CA ASP A 37 4.82 4.64 7.88
C ASP A 37 3.71 4.97 8.87
N ARG A 38 2.89 5.96 8.53
CA ARG A 38 1.75 6.35 9.38
C ARG A 38 0.73 5.23 9.53
N ALA A 39 0.45 4.49 8.47
CA ALA A 39 -0.46 3.34 8.51
C ALA A 39 0.10 2.24 9.41
N ALA A 40 1.39 1.90 9.25
CA ALA A 40 2.08 0.90 10.06
C ALA A 40 2.14 1.28 11.54
N GLU A 41 2.45 2.54 11.87
CA GLU A 41 2.42 3.08 13.25
C GLU A 41 1.05 2.92 13.92
N ARG A 42 -0.04 3.02 13.14
CA ARG A 42 -1.41 2.84 13.63
C ARG A 42 -1.83 1.37 13.68
N GLY A 43 -0.97 0.45 13.25
CA GLY A 43 -1.20 -0.98 13.24
C GLY A 43 -2.06 -1.45 12.07
N ILE A 44 -2.17 -0.68 10.98
CA ILE A 44 -2.77 -1.15 9.73
C ILE A 44 -1.88 -2.25 9.15
N ASN A 45 -2.47 -3.38 8.81
CA ASN A 45 -1.76 -4.52 8.21
C ASN A 45 -2.35 -4.95 6.85
N PHE A 46 -3.25 -4.15 6.30
CA PHE A 46 -3.93 -4.42 5.04
C PHE A 46 -3.66 -3.29 4.05
N ILE A 47 -2.92 -3.59 2.99
CA ILE A 47 -2.53 -2.68 1.92
C ILE A 47 -3.02 -3.28 0.60
N ASP A 48 -3.65 -2.46 -0.24
CA ASP A 48 -4.17 -2.83 -1.55
C ASP A 48 -3.41 -2.12 -2.66
N THR A 49 -3.07 -2.87 -3.73
CA THR A 49 -2.34 -2.39 -4.91
C THR A 49 -2.75 -3.20 -6.15
N ALA A 50 -2.35 -2.74 -7.34
CA ALA A 50 -2.54 -3.45 -8.59
C ALA A 50 -1.43 -3.11 -9.59
N GLU A 51 -1.13 -4.02 -10.52
CA GLU A 51 -0.15 -3.83 -11.60
C GLU A 51 -0.41 -2.56 -12.44
N MET A 52 -1.68 -2.20 -12.61
CA MET A 52 -2.11 -1.07 -13.45
C MET A 52 -2.03 0.28 -12.72
N TYR A 53 -1.76 0.30 -11.41
CA TYR A 53 -1.59 1.54 -10.67
C TYR A 53 -0.20 2.14 -10.98
N ALA A 54 -0.06 3.46 -11.14
CA ALA A 54 -0.94 4.52 -10.62
C ALA A 54 -2.13 4.94 -11.52
N VAL A 55 -3.10 5.67 -10.96
CA VAL A 55 -4.29 6.20 -11.65
C VAL A 55 -4.23 7.74 -11.78
N PRO A 56 -4.51 8.33 -12.98
CA PRO A 56 -4.91 7.68 -14.24
C PRO A 56 -3.82 6.76 -14.83
N ALA A 57 -4.24 5.57 -15.27
CA ALA A 57 -3.31 4.59 -15.83
C ALA A 57 -2.75 5.08 -17.17
N ARG A 58 -1.42 5.11 -17.28
CA ARG A 58 -0.68 5.40 -18.53
C ARG A 58 0.57 4.52 -18.62
N ALA A 59 1.13 4.39 -19.82
CA ALA A 59 2.27 3.49 -20.06
C ALA A 59 3.49 3.87 -19.20
N GLU A 60 3.68 5.15 -18.93
CA GLU A 60 4.82 5.70 -18.18
C GLU A 60 4.73 5.40 -16.67
N THR A 61 3.54 5.17 -16.13
CA THR A 61 3.31 4.95 -14.69
C THR A 61 2.81 3.55 -14.36
N TYR A 62 2.75 2.66 -15.35
CA TYR A 62 2.42 1.25 -15.14
C TYR A 62 3.43 0.60 -14.18
N GLY A 63 2.93 -0.08 -13.13
CA GLY A 63 3.74 -0.68 -12.07
C GLY A 63 4.41 0.32 -11.11
N ALA A 64 4.15 1.62 -11.22
CA ALA A 64 4.79 2.64 -10.37
C ALA A 64 4.42 2.44 -8.89
N THR A 65 3.15 2.14 -8.60
CA THR A 65 2.69 1.93 -7.23
C THR A 65 3.36 0.71 -6.57
N GLU A 66 3.44 -0.43 -7.26
CA GLU A 66 4.12 -1.62 -6.74
C GLU A 66 5.64 -1.40 -6.57
N THR A 67 6.25 -0.62 -7.46
CA THR A 67 7.67 -0.21 -7.32
C THR A 67 7.88 0.62 -6.05
N ILE A 68 7.02 1.61 -5.80
CA ILE A 68 7.08 2.46 -4.60
C ILE A 68 6.90 1.63 -3.33
N LEU A 69 5.95 0.67 -3.33
CA LEU A 69 5.75 -0.26 -2.22
C LEU A 69 6.99 -1.14 -2.00
N GLY A 70 7.56 -1.69 -3.07
CA GLY A 70 8.77 -2.50 -3.03
C GLY A 70 9.96 -1.74 -2.41
N ASN A 71 10.16 -0.49 -2.81
CA ASN A 71 11.19 0.38 -2.24
C ASN A 71 10.98 0.62 -0.73
N TRP A 72 9.72 0.78 -0.29
CA TRP A 72 9.39 0.96 1.12
C TRP A 72 9.67 -0.32 1.95
N PHE A 73 9.27 -1.49 1.44
CA PHE A 73 9.54 -2.79 2.09
C PHE A 73 11.03 -3.12 2.15
N ALA A 74 11.80 -2.81 1.10
CA ALA A 74 13.25 -3.06 1.08
C ALA A 74 14.01 -2.31 2.19
N GLN A 75 13.49 -1.16 2.61
CA GLN A 75 14.05 -0.38 3.72
C GLN A 75 13.61 -0.90 5.11
N ARG A 76 12.61 -1.80 5.16
CA ARG A 76 11.97 -2.30 6.39
C ARG A 76 11.81 -3.83 6.31
N PRO A 77 12.92 -4.60 6.30
CA PRO A 77 12.83 -6.05 6.37
C PRO A 77 12.17 -6.48 7.69
N GLY A 78 11.22 -7.41 7.59
CA GLY A 78 10.49 -7.97 8.74
C GLY A 78 11.34 -8.84 9.66
#